data_AF-R7UYV5-F1
#
_entry.id   AF-R7UYV5-F1
#
_cell.length_a   1.000
_cell.length_b   1.000
_cell.length_c   1.000
_cell.angle_alpha   90.00
_cell.angle_beta   90.00
_cell.angle_gamma   90.00
#
_symmetry.space_group_name_H-M   'P 1'
#
loop_
_entity.id
_entity.type
_entity.pdbx_description
1 polymer ?
#
loop_
_entity_poly.entity_id
_entity_poly.type
_entity_poly.pdbx_seq_one_letter_code
_entity_poly.pdbx_strand_id
1 'polypeptide(L)'
;MREAFKAKLTKLEYEEKSGKLTDASKVKEDAFKAGRIIRDELLAIPDRMADVLAAEEDPGKIAELLQEELEAILNELNRQKLFHPGTVLSNFLFYLYLTFYVPTLMSPLLPSGFFAGLKPDTRLTVSQWADQKRILPAKAAKEAGRWRTARTPYLKEIMDCLSPSSPVEQVIFMKGAQVGGTECGNNWLGYVIDHTPGPMMYVLPTLDLAKRTSKQRIAPMIEEMPSLQEKVRDPRSRDSGNTLLTKEFPNGVLIFTGANSAAGLRSMPARFLFMDEVDAYDDDVDGEGSPINLAIKRTATFSRNRKILM
;
A
#
# COMPACT_ATOMS: atom_id res chain seq x y z
N MET A 1 41.81 13.19 24.29
CA MET A 1 41.01 12.55 23.21
C MET A 1 39.56 12.27 23.65
N ARG A 2 39.34 11.66 24.82
CA ARG A 2 37.99 11.31 25.35
C ARG A 2 37.08 12.52 25.65
N GLU A 3 37.65 13.61 26.18
CA GLU A 3 36.88 14.83 26.51
C GLU A 3 36.42 15.62 25.27
N ALA A 4 37.29 15.75 24.27
CA ALA A 4 36.94 16.39 23.00
C ALA A 4 35.82 15.65 22.25
N PHE A 5 35.77 14.32 22.39
CA PHE A 5 34.71 13.49 21.81
C PHE A 5 33.38 13.69 22.55
N LYS A 6 33.42 13.76 23.90
CA LYS A 6 32.26 14.06 24.74
C LYS A 6 31.66 15.44 24.45
N ALA A 7 32.51 16.45 24.30
CA ALA A 7 32.09 17.81 23.95
C ALA A 7 31.41 17.88 22.57
N LYS A 8 31.91 17.14 21.58
CA LYS A 8 31.26 17.03 20.26
C LYS A 8 29.89 16.34 20.35
N LEU A 9 29.76 15.28 21.13
CA LEU A 9 28.50 14.56 21.31
C LEU A 9 27.44 15.44 21.97
N THR A 10 27.80 16.12 23.06
CA THR A 10 26.88 17.04 23.75
C THR A 10 26.48 18.23 22.88
N LYS A 11 27.38 18.71 22.02
CA LYS A 11 27.06 19.74 21.03
C LYS A 11 26.05 19.23 19.99
N LEU A 12 26.24 18.02 19.47
CA LEU A 12 25.30 17.40 18.53
C LEU A 12 23.92 17.18 19.16
N GLU A 13 23.87 16.66 20.39
CA GLU A 13 22.61 16.48 21.14
C GLU A 13 21.89 17.81 21.42
N TYR A 14 22.65 18.88 21.70
CA TYR A 14 22.10 20.22 21.87
C TYR A 14 21.58 20.79 20.55
N GLU A 15 22.31 20.60 19.45
CA GLU A 15 21.91 21.04 18.12
C GLU A 15 20.68 20.26 17.59
N GLU A 16 20.54 18.99 17.94
CA GLU A 16 19.34 18.18 17.68
C GLU A 16 18.15 18.67 18.52
N LYS A 17 18.33 18.86 19.84
CA LYS A 17 17.26 19.35 20.73
C LYS A 17 16.83 20.80 20.45
N SER A 18 17.72 21.61 19.90
CA SER A 18 17.41 22.98 19.46
C SER A 18 16.81 23.04 18.05
N GLY A 19 16.62 21.89 17.39
CA GLY A 19 16.04 21.81 16.05
C GLY A 19 16.97 22.28 14.92
N LYS A 20 18.27 22.50 15.20
CA LYS A 20 19.28 22.88 14.20
C LYS A 20 19.78 21.71 13.38
N LEU A 21 19.72 20.50 13.93
CA LEU A 21 20.09 19.25 13.26
C LEU A 21 18.91 18.28 13.25
N THR A 22 18.79 17.50 12.18
CA THR A 22 17.81 16.43 12.06
C THR A 22 18.46 15.24 11.39
N ASP A 23 17.98 14.04 11.70
CA ASP A 23 18.54 12.79 11.20
C ASP A 23 18.44 12.72 9.66
N ALA A 24 19.58 12.48 9.00
CA ALA A 24 19.67 12.45 7.54
C ALA A 24 18.85 11.31 6.90
N SER A 25 18.72 10.18 7.58
CA SER A 25 17.89 9.05 7.13
C SER A 25 16.41 9.40 7.25
N LYS A 26 16.01 10.06 8.34
CA LYS A 26 14.65 10.58 8.51
C LYS A 26 14.27 11.59 7.44
N VAL A 27 15.15 12.54 7.10
CA VAL A 27 14.90 13.49 6.00
C VAL A 27 14.70 12.78 4.68
N LYS A 28 15.52 11.75 4.38
CA LYS A 28 15.39 10.95 3.16
C LYS A 28 14.08 10.18 3.11
N GLU A 29 13.69 9.55 4.21
CA GLU A 29 12.42 8.83 4.32
C GLU A 29 11.22 9.76 4.13
N ASP A 30 11.23 10.92 4.78
CA ASP A 30 10.14 11.89 4.68
C ASP A 30 10.06 12.50 3.26
N ALA A 31 11.22 12.79 2.64
CA ALA A 31 11.28 13.21 1.24
C ALA A 31 10.79 12.12 0.28
N PHE A 32 11.13 10.85 0.53
CA PHE A 32 10.66 9.71 -0.27
C PHE A 32 9.14 9.53 -0.13
N LYS A 33 8.59 9.61 1.08
CA LYS A 33 7.13 9.57 1.33
C LYS A 33 6.42 10.72 0.62
N ALA A 34 6.95 11.93 0.68
CA ALA A 34 6.38 13.09 0.00
C ALA A 34 6.39 12.89 -1.54
N GLY A 35 7.51 12.46 -2.11
CA GLY A 35 7.60 12.14 -3.54
C GLY A 35 6.62 11.04 -3.96
N ARG A 36 6.44 10.00 -3.13
CA ARG A 36 5.49 8.91 -3.36
C ARG A 36 4.05 9.40 -3.35
N ILE A 37 3.66 10.24 -2.40
CA ILE A 37 2.31 10.81 -2.32
C ILE A 37 2.01 11.62 -3.58
N ILE A 38 2.93 12.50 -4.00
CA ILE A 38 2.77 13.28 -5.23
C ILE A 38 2.61 12.37 -6.45
N ARG A 39 3.47 11.36 -6.58
CA ARG A 39 3.42 10.39 -7.68
C ARG A 39 2.09 9.65 -7.71
N ASP A 40 1.64 9.14 -6.57
CA ASP A 40 0.40 8.37 -6.46
C ASP A 40 -0.81 9.24 -6.87
N GLU A 41 -0.83 10.53 -6.48
CA GLU A 41 -1.86 11.49 -6.91
C GLU A 41 -1.82 11.79 -8.42
N LEU A 42 -0.63 11.95 -9.00
CA LEU A 42 -0.48 12.19 -10.44
C LEU A 42 -0.88 10.97 -11.27
N LEU A 43 -0.50 9.77 -10.83
CA LEU A 43 -0.84 8.51 -11.53
C LEU A 43 -2.33 8.17 -11.44
N ALA A 44 -3.07 8.76 -10.51
CA ALA A 44 -4.52 8.60 -10.39
C ALA A 44 -5.31 9.50 -11.34
N ILE A 45 -4.69 10.52 -11.96
CA ILE A 45 -5.38 11.46 -12.88
C ILE A 45 -6.11 10.74 -14.01
N PRO A 46 -5.50 9.78 -14.75
CA PRO A 46 -6.19 9.08 -15.81
C PRO A 46 -7.46 8.38 -15.32
N ASP A 47 -7.41 7.67 -14.19
CA ASP A 47 -8.57 6.96 -13.64
C ASP A 47 -9.67 7.91 -13.14
N ARG A 48 -9.30 9.08 -12.59
CA ARG A 48 -10.25 10.10 -12.14
C ARG A 48 -10.94 10.79 -13.32
N MET A 49 -10.16 11.15 -14.33
CA MET A 49 -10.61 11.98 -15.44
C MET A 49 -11.09 11.19 -16.66
N ALA A 50 -10.86 9.87 -16.74
CA ALA A 50 -11.18 9.05 -17.91
C ALA A 50 -12.57 9.32 -18.48
N ASP A 51 -13.61 9.27 -17.64
CA ASP A 51 -15.00 9.46 -18.08
C ASP A 51 -15.27 10.90 -18.56
N VAL A 52 -14.65 11.90 -17.91
CA VAL A 52 -14.82 13.33 -18.23
C VAL A 52 -14.12 13.65 -19.55
N LEU A 53 -12.89 13.17 -19.71
CA LEU A 53 -12.09 13.38 -20.91
C LEU A 53 -12.62 12.59 -22.10
N ALA A 54 -13.20 11.41 -21.88
CA ALA A 54 -13.83 10.62 -22.93
C ALA A 54 -15.12 11.26 -23.46
N ALA A 55 -15.76 12.14 -22.68
CA ALA A 55 -16.98 12.84 -23.06
C ALA A 55 -16.73 14.23 -23.69
N GLU A 56 -15.48 14.70 -23.72
CA GLU A 56 -15.11 15.99 -24.28
C GLU A 56 -14.37 15.79 -25.61
N GLU A 57 -14.77 16.53 -26.64
CA GLU A 57 -14.22 16.40 -28.00
C GLU A 57 -13.28 17.57 -28.35
N ASP A 58 -13.38 18.70 -27.64
CA ASP A 58 -12.55 19.88 -27.89
C ASP A 58 -11.16 19.74 -27.23
N PRO A 59 -10.04 19.75 -28.01
CA PRO A 59 -8.70 19.66 -27.47
C PRO A 59 -8.33 20.79 -26.51
N GLY A 60 -8.88 22.01 -26.72
CA GLY A 60 -8.62 23.15 -25.84
C GLY A 60 -9.18 22.92 -24.45
N LYS A 61 -10.43 22.47 -24.40
CA LYS A 61 -11.13 22.15 -23.16
C LYS A 61 -10.60 20.90 -22.45
N ILE A 62 -10.15 19.89 -23.20
CA ILE A 62 -9.41 18.74 -22.64
C ILE A 62 -8.16 19.21 -21.89
N ALA A 63 -7.38 20.13 -22.49
CA ALA A 63 -6.18 20.67 -21.86
C ALA A 63 -6.49 21.50 -20.61
N GLU A 64 -7.55 22.32 -20.66
CA GLU A 64 -8.04 23.10 -19.52
C GLU A 64 -8.44 22.19 -18.35
N LEU A 65 -9.27 21.17 -18.60
CA LEU A 65 -9.70 20.19 -17.59
C LEU A 65 -8.52 19.47 -16.94
N LEU A 66 -7.56 19.00 -17.74
CA LEU A 66 -6.35 18.36 -17.22
C LEU A 66 -5.51 19.31 -16.36
N GLN A 67 -5.41 20.58 -16.77
CA GLN A 67 -4.65 21.60 -16.04
C GLN A 67 -5.33 21.96 -14.72
N GLU A 68 -6.66 22.12 -14.70
CA GLU A 68 -7.43 22.37 -13.48
C GLU A 68 -7.27 21.23 -12.46
N GLU A 69 -7.35 19.97 -12.90
CA GLU A 69 -7.15 18.81 -12.02
C GLU A 69 -5.72 18.77 -11.46
N LEU A 70 -4.72 19.04 -12.31
CA LEU A 70 -3.32 19.11 -11.87
C LEU A 70 -3.11 20.22 -10.83
N GLU A 71 -3.67 21.41 -11.05
CA GLU A 71 -3.61 22.53 -10.11
C GLU A 71 -4.34 22.21 -8.80
N ALA A 72 -5.49 21.54 -8.85
CA ALA A 72 -6.23 21.10 -7.67
C ALA A 72 -5.41 20.15 -6.80
N ILE A 73 -4.76 19.15 -7.41
CA ILE A 73 -3.88 18.20 -6.73
C ILE A 73 -2.70 18.92 -6.08
N LEU A 74 -2.01 19.80 -6.81
CA LEU A 74 -0.87 20.54 -6.30
C LEU A 74 -1.26 21.45 -5.12
N ASN A 75 -2.42 22.09 -5.19
CA ASN A 75 -2.95 22.93 -4.12
C ASN A 75 -3.31 22.10 -2.87
N GLU A 76 -3.86 20.91 -3.04
CA GLU A 76 -4.17 20.00 -1.93
C GLU A 76 -2.90 19.48 -1.25
N LEU A 77 -1.91 19.06 -2.03
CA LEU A 77 -0.60 18.63 -1.52
C LEU A 77 0.11 19.75 -0.74
N ASN A 78 -0.01 21.01 -1.20
CA ASN A 78 0.49 22.16 -0.47
C ASN A 78 -0.20 22.34 0.91
N ARG A 79 -1.52 22.14 0.97
CA ARG A 79 -2.31 22.27 2.22
C ARG A 79 -1.93 21.23 3.27
N GLN A 80 -1.56 20.01 2.84
CA GLN A 80 -1.25 18.91 3.76
C GLN A 80 0.06 19.08 4.57
N LYS A 81 0.82 20.17 4.35
CA LYS A 81 2.10 20.43 5.04
C LYS A 81 2.98 19.17 5.11
N LEU A 82 3.20 18.55 3.95
CA LEU A 82 4.05 17.36 3.78
C LEU A 82 5.48 17.52 4.33
N PHE A 83 5.87 18.74 4.73
CA PHE A 83 7.14 19.07 5.35
C PHE A 83 6.92 19.76 6.72
N HIS A 84 7.66 19.31 7.75
CA HIS A 84 7.61 19.87 9.10
C HIS A 84 8.18 21.30 9.12
N PRO A 85 7.78 22.19 10.07
CA PRO A 85 8.24 23.58 10.12
C PRO A 85 9.76 23.77 10.32
N GLY A 86 10.49 22.69 10.67
CA GLY A 86 11.95 22.67 10.83
C GLY A 86 12.72 22.24 9.57
N THR A 87 12.06 21.69 8.56
CA THR A 87 12.61 21.59 7.22
C THR A 87 12.28 22.90 6.53
N VAL A 88 13.29 23.76 6.38
CA VAL A 88 13.28 24.86 5.39
C VAL A 88 12.54 24.32 4.17
N LEU A 89 11.40 24.95 3.80
CA LEU A 89 10.58 24.77 2.58
C LEU A 89 9.07 24.97 2.84
N SER A 90 8.70 25.98 3.62
CA SER A 90 7.37 26.58 3.49
C SER A 90 7.39 27.50 2.26
N ASN A 91 6.99 26.99 1.10
CA ASN A 91 6.38 27.73 -0.03
C ASN A 91 6.42 26.85 -1.29
N PHE A 92 5.34 26.13 -1.52
CA PHE A 92 5.15 25.16 -2.61
C PHE A 92 5.06 25.83 -4.01
N LEU A 93 4.88 27.16 -4.08
CA LEU A 93 5.03 27.93 -5.32
C LEU A 93 6.50 28.13 -5.75
N PHE A 94 7.47 27.88 -4.86
CA PHE A 94 8.90 28.07 -5.15
C PHE A 94 9.53 26.86 -5.86
N TYR A 95 8.95 25.67 -5.73
CA TYR A 95 9.54 24.44 -6.29
C TYR A 95 9.29 24.20 -7.76
N LEU A 96 8.14 24.65 -8.28
CA LEU A 96 7.94 24.73 -9.73
C LEU A 96 8.89 25.77 -10.38
N TYR A 97 9.38 26.76 -9.62
CA TYR A 97 10.35 27.76 -10.09
C TYR A 97 11.81 27.23 -10.04
N LEU A 98 12.12 26.34 -9.08
CA LEU A 98 13.47 25.82 -8.84
C LEU A 98 13.95 24.73 -9.82
N THR A 99 13.06 24.13 -10.62
CA THR A 99 13.53 23.15 -11.64
C THR A 99 14.16 23.86 -12.85
N PHE A 100 13.87 25.15 -13.06
CA PHE A 100 14.37 25.94 -14.18
C PHE A 100 15.42 27.01 -13.80
N TYR A 101 15.55 27.42 -12.54
CA TYR A 101 16.57 28.39 -12.09
C TYR A 101 17.10 28.05 -10.69
N VAL A 102 18.44 27.93 -10.57
CA VAL A 102 19.29 27.78 -9.36
C VAL A 102 19.62 26.34 -8.91
N PRO A 103 20.78 25.80 -9.33
CA PRO A 103 21.24 24.46 -8.94
C PRO A 103 22.13 24.39 -7.67
N THR A 104 21.99 25.28 -6.67
CA THR A 104 23.03 25.40 -5.62
C THR A 104 22.60 25.46 -4.14
N LEU A 105 21.32 25.37 -3.77
CA LEU A 105 20.89 25.59 -2.37
C LEU A 105 20.02 24.52 -1.71
N MET A 106 19.84 23.34 -2.30
CA MET A 106 19.25 22.20 -1.59
C MET A 106 20.33 21.27 -1.03
N SER A 107 20.20 20.89 0.24
CA SER A 107 20.96 19.76 0.80
C SER A 107 20.81 18.54 -0.13
N PRO A 108 21.90 17.89 -0.58
CA PRO A 108 21.87 16.82 -1.61
C PRO A 108 21.04 15.57 -1.20
N LEU A 109 20.61 15.50 0.05
CA LEU A 109 19.78 14.42 0.60
C LEU A 109 18.29 14.56 0.22
N LEU A 110 17.79 15.79 0.09
CA LEU A 110 16.39 16.08 -0.25
C LEU A 110 16.05 15.69 -1.71
N PRO A 111 16.85 16.07 -2.73
CA PRO A 111 16.58 15.71 -4.12
C PRO A 111 16.57 14.19 -4.33
N SER A 112 17.54 13.46 -3.75
CA SER A 112 17.70 12.03 -4.00
C SER A 112 16.53 11.18 -3.45
N GLY A 113 16.07 11.44 -2.22
CA GLY A 113 14.90 10.77 -1.67
C GLY A 113 13.61 11.13 -2.40
N PHE A 114 13.43 12.42 -2.71
CA PHE A 114 12.24 12.93 -3.40
C PHE A 114 12.10 12.37 -4.83
N PHE A 115 13.16 12.45 -5.65
CA PHE A 115 13.12 11.91 -7.02
C PHE A 115 13.02 10.38 -7.05
N ALA A 116 13.58 9.68 -6.07
CA ALA A 116 13.36 8.25 -5.91
C ALA A 116 11.87 7.93 -5.62
N GLY A 117 11.20 8.75 -4.82
CA GLY A 117 9.77 8.65 -4.55
C GLY A 117 8.89 9.00 -5.76
N LEU A 118 9.33 9.93 -6.61
CA LEU A 118 8.65 10.31 -7.85
C LEU A 118 8.74 9.26 -8.96
N LYS A 119 9.72 8.35 -8.89
CA LYS A 119 9.88 7.32 -9.91
C LYS A 119 8.61 6.45 -9.97
N PRO A 120 7.99 6.27 -11.15
CA PRO A 120 6.89 5.34 -11.32
C PRO A 120 7.31 3.96 -10.80
N ASP A 121 6.48 3.37 -9.94
CA ASP A 121 6.73 2.00 -9.50
C ASP A 121 6.78 1.10 -10.75
N THR A 122 7.84 0.29 -10.83
CA THR A 122 8.02 -0.66 -11.94
C THR A 122 6.74 -1.48 -12.07
N ARG A 123 6.05 -1.45 -13.22
CA ARG A 123 4.79 -2.21 -13.43
C ARG A 123 5.04 -3.72 -13.32
N LEU A 124 5.12 -4.23 -12.10
CA LEU A 124 5.24 -5.64 -11.81
C LEU A 124 3.84 -6.23 -11.70
N THR A 125 3.64 -7.38 -12.31
CA THR A 125 2.48 -8.20 -11.98
C THR A 125 2.68 -8.88 -10.62
N VAL A 126 1.60 -9.38 -10.02
CA VAL A 126 1.68 -10.10 -8.74
C VAL A 126 2.64 -11.29 -8.82
N SER A 127 2.61 -12.08 -9.91
CA SER A 127 3.52 -13.24 -10.03
C SER A 127 4.99 -12.82 -10.15
N GLN A 128 5.29 -11.76 -10.90
CA GLN A 128 6.65 -11.23 -11.04
C GLN A 128 7.18 -10.69 -9.71
N TRP A 129 6.34 -9.97 -8.97
CA TRP A 129 6.68 -9.51 -7.62
C TRP A 129 6.93 -10.69 -6.67
N ALA A 130 6.08 -11.72 -6.72
CA ALA A 130 6.23 -12.90 -5.88
C ALA A 130 7.54 -13.63 -6.17
N ASP A 131 7.87 -13.85 -7.45
CA ASP A 131 9.14 -14.44 -7.86
C ASP A 131 10.36 -13.60 -7.46
N GLN A 132 10.20 -12.27 -7.33
CA GLN A 132 11.27 -11.36 -6.92
C GLN A 132 11.48 -11.30 -5.41
N LYS A 133 10.39 -11.27 -4.62
CA LYS A 133 10.44 -10.86 -3.21
C LYS A 133 9.81 -11.84 -2.22
N ARG A 134 8.86 -12.68 -2.63
CA ARG A 134 8.09 -13.52 -1.70
C ARG A 134 8.96 -14.61 -1.08
N ILE A 135 8.96 -14.70 0.25
CA ILE A 135 9.68 -15.73 1.02
C ILE A 135 8.68 -16.57 1.83
N LEU A 136 8.57 -17.86 1.52
CA LEU A 136 7.76 -18.81 2.27
C LEU A 136 8.42 -19.13 3.62
N PRO A 137 7.81 -18.78 4.77
CA PRO A 137 8.38 -19.05 6.08
C PRO A 137 8.47 -20.55 6.35
N ALA A 138 9.55 -21.01 6.99
CA ALA A 138 9.75 -22.43 7.28
C ALA A 138 8.65 -23.05 8.17
N LYS A 139 7.98 -22.24 8.99
CA LYS A 139 6.88 -22.67 9.85
C LYS A 139 5.58 -22.95 9.08
N ALA A 140 5.41 -22.37 7.89
CA ALA A 140 4.15 -22.39 7.15
C ALA A 140 4.22 -23.18 5.82
N ALA A 141 5.43 -23.52 5.35
CA ALA A 141 5.63 -24.16 4.06
C ALA A 141 6.52 -25.40 4.16
N LYS A 142 6.14 -26.45 3.42
CA LYS A 142 6.95 -27.67 3.25
C LYS A 142 8.28 -27.39 2.53
N GLU A 143 8.25 -26.47 1.58
CA GLU A 143 9.43 -25.96 0.87
C GLU A 143 9.65 -24.51 1.27
N ALA A 144 10.36 -24.32 2.38
CA ALA A 144 10.74 -22.99 2.86
C ALA A 144 11.66 -22.28 1.85
N GLY A 145 11.61 -20.95 1.86
CA GLY A 145 12.48 -20.10 1.04
C GLY A 145 11.73 -19.36 -0.05
N ARG A 146 12.46 -18.91 -1.07
CA ARG A 146 11.92 -18.01 -2.09
C ARG A 146 10.81 -18.68 -2.91
N TRP A 147 9.68 -18.00 -3.04
CA TRP A 147 8.59 -18.41 -3.92
C TRP A 147 9.10 -18.56 -5.36
N ARG A 148 8.59 -19.58 -6.04
CA ARG A 148 8.85 -19.80 -7.46
C ARG A 148 7.54 -20.16 -8.15
N THR A 149 6.99 -19.24 -8.92
CA THR A 149 5.78 -19.46 -9.73
C THR A 149 5.96 -20.64 -10.69
N ALA A 150 7.19 -20.93 -11.12
CA ALA A 150 7.50 -22.12 -11.91
C ALA A 150 7.14 -23.46 -11.24
N ARG A 151 7.00 -23.51 -9.89
CA ARG A 151 6.53 -24.71 -9.15
C ARG A 151 5.01 -24.87 -9.20
N THR A 152 4.30 -23.77 -9.42
CA THR A 152 2.83 -23.70 -9.46
C THR A 152 2.40 -22.84 -10.66
N PRO A 153 2.76 -23.24 -11.90
CA PRO A 153 2.61 -22.38 -13.08
C PRO A 153 1.14 -22.01 -13.35
N TYR A 154 0.21 -22.86 -12.94
CA TYR A 154 -1.24 -22.62 -13.02
C TYR A 154 -1.73 -21.44 -12.16
N LEU A 155 -0.98 -21.00 -11.14
CA LEU A 155 -1.32 -19.82 -10.34
C LEU A 155 -0.87 -18.52 -11.00
N LYS A 156 -0.04 -18.57 -12.04
CA LYS A 156 0.55 -17.37 -12.66
C LYS A 156 -0.51 -16.42 -13.19
N GLU A 157 -1.41 -16.94 -14.03
CA GLU A 157 -2.45 -16.14 -14.67
C GLU A 157 -3.43 -15.57 -13.64
N ILE A 158 -3.81 -16.38 -12.64
CA ILE A 158 -4.66 -15.97 -11.52
C ILE A 158 -4.03 -14.78 -10.78
N MET A 159 -2.76 -14.89 -10.40
CA MET A 159 -2.02 -13.80 -9.76
C MET A 159 -1.94 -12.56 -10.67
N ASP A 160 -1.61 -12.74 -11.95
CA ASP A 160 -1.43 -11.62 -12.87
C ASP A 160 -2.76 -10.86 -13.12
N CYS A 161 -3.90 -11.58 -13.14
CA CYS A 161 -5.24 -10.97 -13.21
C CYS A 161 -5.57 -10.08 -12.00
N LEU A 162 -5.02 -10.39 -10.82
CA LEU A 162 -5.18 -9.60 -9.60
C LEU A 162 -4.32 -8.32 -9.57
N SER A 163 -3.41 -8.14 -10.53
CA SER A 163 -2.62 -6.90 -10.66
C SER A 163 -3.52 -5.72 -11.07
N PRO A 164 -3.28 -4.49 -10.55
CA PRO A 164 -4.05 -3.30 -10.94
C PRO A 164 -4.03 -3.00 -12.44
N SER A 165 -2.97 -3.39 -13.15
CA SER A 165 -2.86 -3.22 -14.61
C SER A 165 -3.75 -4.16 -15.41
N SER A 166 -4.30 -5.21 -14.81
CA SER A 166 -5.24 -6.11 -15.47
C SER A 166 -6.63 -5.48 -15.49
N PRO A 167 -7.42 -5.64 -16.57
CA PRO A 167 -8.82 -5.19 -16.60
C PRO A 167 -9.75 -6.08 -15.76
N VAL A 168 -9.30 -7.24 -15.27
CA VAL A 168 -10.14 -8.21 -14.54
C VAL A 168 -10.45 -7.70 -13.14
N GLU A 169 -11.70 -7.33 -12.84
CA GLU A 169 -12.09 -6.88 -11.49
C GLU A 169 -12.26 -8.04 -10.50
N GLN A 170 -12.76 -9.19 -10.97
CA GLN A 170 -13.13 -10.31 -10.11
C GLN A 170 -12.57 -11.61 -10.66
N VAL A 171 -11.86 -12.34 -9.80
CA VAL A 171 -11.29 -13.66 -10.06
C VAL A 171 -11.99 -14.65 -9.15
N ILE A 172 -12.67 -15.63 -9.76
CA ILE A 172 -13.32 -16.74 -9.06
C ILE A 172 -12.47 -17.99 -9.29
N PHE A 173 -11.87 -18.52 -8.23
CA PHE A 173 -10.95 -19.64 -8.28
C PHE A 173 -11.56 -20.90 -7.66
N MET A 174 -12.31 -21.63 -8.48
CA MET A 174 -12.77 -22.97 -8.12
C MET A 174 -11.57 -23.93 -8.11
N LYS A 175 -11.29 -24.52 -6.94
CA LYS A 175 -10.06 -25.27 -6.71
C LYS A 175 -10.27 -26.51 -5.84
N GLY A 176 -9.39 -27.50 -6.01
CA GLY A 176 -9.25 -28.60 -5.07
C GLY A 176 -8.50 -28.19 -3.79
N ALA A 177 -8.44 -29.11 -2.82
CA ALA A 177 -7.63 -28.91 -1.62
C ALA A 177 -6.13 -28.86 -1.96
N GLN A 178 -5.37 -28.06 -1.21
CA GLN A 178 -3.90 -28.02 -1.23
C GLN A 178 -3.23 -27.64 -2.56
N VAL A 179 -3.91 -26.93 -3.45
CA VAL A 179 -3.34 -26.41 -4.72
C VAL A 179 -2.73 -25.00 -4.60
N GLY A 180 -2.42 -24.54 -3.39
CA GLY A 180 -1.78 -23.24 -3.18
C GLY A 180 -2.68 -22.01 -3.40
N GLY A 181 -4.01 -22.17 -3.40
CA GLY A 181 -4.93 -21.04 -3.57
C GLY A 181 -4.80 -19.95 -2.49
N THR A 182 -4.69 -20.33 -1.22
CA THR A 182 -4.43 -19.37 -0.14
C THR A 182 -3.10 -18.66 -0.33
N GLU A 183 -2.05 -19.34 -0.80
CA GLU A 183 -0.75 -18.68 -1.07
C GLU A 183 -0.81 -17.76 -2.29
N CYS A 184 -1.64 -18.04 -3.30
CA CYS A 184 -1.94 -17.11 -4.39
C CYS A 184 -2.51 -15.80 -3.84
N GLY A 185 -3.50 -15.87 -2.95
CA GLY A 185 -4.06 -14.68 -2.29
C GLY A 185 -3.07 -14.00 -1.34
N ASN A 186 -2.23 -14.74 -0.62
CA ASN A 186 -1.18 -14.16 0.22
C ASN A 186 -0.10 -13.44 -0.60
N ASN A 187 0.26 -13.96 -1.78
CA ASN A 187 1.16 -13.27 -2.70
C ASN A 187 0.55 -11.96 -3.17
N TRP A 188 -0.74 -11.96 -3.50
CA TRP A 188 -1.46 -10.75 -3.86
C TRP A 188 -1.54 -9.73 -2.71
N LEU A 189 -1.84 -10.18 -1.49
CA LEU A 189 -1.81 -9.35 -0.28
C LEU A 189 -0.43 -8.71 -0.07
N GLY A 190 0.64 -9.48 -0.15
CA GLY A 190 2.00 -8.96 -0.04
C GLY A 190 2.33 -7.94 -1.14
N TYR A 191 1.89 -8.19 -2.36
CA TYR A 191 2.00 -7.24 -3.47
C TYR A 191 1.23 -5.94 -3.21
N VAL A 192 0.02 -6.01 -2.63
CA VAL A 192 -0.76 -4.82 -2.25
C VAL A 192 0.00 -4.00 -1.21
N ILE A 193 0.51 -4.62 -0.14
CA ILE A 193 1.28 -3.91 0.90
C ILE A 193 2.55 -3.26 0.32
N ASP A 194 3.29 -3.98 -0.53
CA ASP A 194 4.58 -3.51 -1.03
C ASP A 194 4.44 -2.52 -2.19
N HIS A 195 3.55 -2.80 -3.14
CA HIS A 195 3.59 -2.20 -4.47
C HIS A 195 2.40 -1.29 -4.77
N THR A 196 1.21 -1.64 -4.29
CA THR A 196 -0.01 -0.84 -4.54
C THR A 196 -0.86 -0.69 -3.28
N PRO A 197 -0.38 0.06 -2.27
CA PRO A 197 -1.09 0.18 -1.01
C PRO A 197 -2.51 0.71 -1.20
N GLY A 198 -3.44 0.13 -0.44
CA GLY A 198 -4.83 0.54 -0.41
C GLY A 198 -5.60 -0.25 0.64
N PRO A 199 -6.88 0.09 0.86
CA PRO A 199 -7.73 -0.63 1.80
C PRO A 199 -8.02 -2.05 1.28
N MET A 200 -7.59 -3.06 2.04
CA MET A 200 -7.79 -4.48 1.76
C MET A 200 -8.60 -5.15 2.87
N MET A 201 -9.60 -5.93 2.50
CA MET A 201 -10.35 -6.79 3.43
C MET A 201 -10.07 -8.25 3.10
N TYR A 202 -9.64 -9.02 4.11
CA TYR A 202 -9.43 -10.47 4.03
C TYR A 202 -10.49 -11.18 4.88
N VAL A 203 -11.47 -11.77 4.20
CA VAL A 203 -12.57 -12.54 4.77
C VAL A 203 -12.19 -14.02 4.81
N LEU A 204 -12.39 -14.64 5.96
CA LEU A 204 -12.27 -16.08 6.19
C LEU A 204 -13.60 -16.62 6.72
N PRO A 205 -13.85 -17.94 6.72
CA PRO A 205 -15.16 -18.48 7.13
C PRO A 205 -15.59 -18.01 8.53
N THR A 206 -14.65 -17.96 9.48
CA THR A 206 -14.92 -17.50 10.85
C THR A 206 -13.91 -16.47 11.34
N LEU A 207 -14.34 -15.64 12.30
CA LEU A 207 -13.47 -14.67 12.97
C LEU A 207 -12.24 -15.33 13.65
N ASP A 208 -12.39 -16.55 14.17
CA ASP A 208 -11.28 -17.26 14.80
C ASP A 208 -10.27 -17.82 13.79
N LEU A 209 -10.74 -18.26 12.62
CA LEU A 209 -9.86 -18.56 11.49
C LEU A 209 -9.11 -17.30 11.04
N ALA A 210 -9.78 -16.15 10.98
CA ALA A 210 -9.15 -14.88 10.63
C ALA A 210 -8.03 -14.49 11.61
N LYS A 211 -8.28 -14.58 12.92
CA LYS A 211 -7.25 -14.39 13.97
C LYS A 211 -6.08 -15.36 13.80
N ARG A 212 -6.37 -16.63 13.53
CA ARG A 212 -5.35 -17.68 13.34
C ARG A 212 -4.50 -17.39 12.11
N THR A 213 -5.10 -17.07 10.97
CA THR A 213 -4.40 -16.76 9.72
C THR A 213 -3.53 -15.53 9.87
N SER A 214 -4.02 -14.47 10.49
CA SER A 214 -3.22 -13.28 10.79
C SER A 214 -1.98 -13.62 11.63
N LYS A 215 -2.14 -14.39 12.71
CA LYS A 215 -1.03 -14.74 13.62
C LYS A 215 -0.05 -15.76 13.04
N GLN A 216 -0.55 -16.79 12.36
CA GLN A 216 0.24 -17.97 11.98
C GLN A 216 0.74 -17.94 10.54
N ARG A 217 0.14 -17.14 9.65
CA ARG A 217 0.54 -17.05 8.25
C ARG A 217 1.05 -15.65 7.90
N ILE A 218 0.25 -14.62 8.15
CA ILE A 218 0.56 -13.27 7.65
C ILE A 218 1.64 -12.58 8.48
N ALA A 219 1.59 -12.67 9.81
CA ALA A 219 2.65 -12.11 10.65
C ALA A 219 4.04 -12.71 10.33
N PRO A 220 4.22 -14.04 10.26
CA PRO A 220 5.49 -14.63 9.82
C PRO A 220 5.91 -14.23 8.40
N MET A 221 4.95 -14.09 7.48
CA MET A 221 5.25 -13.60 6.12
C MET A 221 5.83 -12.19 6.14
N ILE A 222 5.26 -11.28 6.95
CA ILE A 222 5.74 -9.90 7.08
C ILE A 222 7.12 -9.89 7.74
N GLU A 223 7.33 -10.69 8.80
CA GLU A 223 8.59 -10.79 9.52
C GLU A 223 9.76 -11.29 8.65
N GLU A 224 9.50 -12.24 7.75
CA GLU A 224 10.52 -12.80 6.86
C GLU A 224 10.81 -11.93 5.62
N MET A 225 10.01 -10.89 5.38
CA MET A 225 10.11 -10.05 4.18
C MET A 225 10.45 -8.61 4.55
N PRO A 226 11.73 -8.18 4.41
CA PRO A 226 12.17 -6.83 4.78
C PRO A 226 11.32 -5.72 4.15
N SER A 227 10.93 -5.87 2.88
CA SER A 227 10.11 -4.88 2.17
C SER A 227 8.70 -4.70 2.77
N LEU A 228 8.17 -5.73 3.44
CA LEU A 228 6.89 -5.66 4.16
C LEU A 228 7.11 -5.17 5.60
N GLN A 229 8.17 -5.66 6.26
CA GLN A 229 8.51 -5.29 7.63
C GLN A 229 8.79 -3.79 7.78
N GLU A 230 9.46 -3.17 6.79
CA GLU A 230 9.71 -1.72 6.77
C GLU A 230 8.42 -0.89 6.66
N LYS A 231 7.34 -1.47 6.12
CA LYS A 231 6.07 -0.78 5.85
C LYS A 231 5.02 -1.00 6.93
N VAL A 232 4.91 -2.24 7.41
CA VAL A 232 3.94 -2.61 8.43
C VAL A 232 4.54 -2.30 9.79
N ARG A 233 3.99 -1.31 10.49
CA ARG A 233 4.50 -0.85 11.79
C ARG A 233 4.57 -2.00 12.81
N ASP A 234 5.55 -1.97 13.72
CA ASP A 234 5.59 -2.94 14.83
C ASP A 234 4.33 -2.78 15.71
N PRO A 235 3.55 -3.86 15.95
CA PRO A 235 2.42 -3.85 16.88
C PRO A 235 2.76 -3.36 18.30
N ARG A 236 4.02 -3.42 18.71
CA ARG A 236 4.52 -3.00 20.03
C ARG A 236 4.84 -1.50 20.09
N SER A 237 4.80 -0.79 18.96
CA SER A 237 4.99 0.66 18.93
C SER A 237 3.80 1.36 19.62
N ARG A 238 4.08 2.39 20.42
CA ARG A 238 3.06 3.14 21.20
C ARG A 238 1.97 3.77 20.32
N ASP A 239 2.26 4.03 19.04
CA ASP A 239 1.34 4.61 18.05
C ASP A 239 1.05 3.64 16.88
N SER A 240 1.07 2.33 17.15
CA SER A 240 0.71 1.35 16.13
C SER A 240 -0.82 1.17 16.12
N GLY A 241 -1.48 1.49 15.00
CA GLY A 241 -2.84 1.00 14.71
C GLY A 241 -2.88 -0.49 14.36
N ASN A 242 -1.76 -1.21 14.57
CA ASN A 242 -1.62 -2.63 14.26
C ASN A 242 -2.12 -3.49 15.40
N THR A 243 -3.18 -4.24 15.12
CA THR A 243 -3.78 -5.21 16.04
C THR A 243 -3.65 -6.62 15.46
N LEU A 244 -4.29 -7.60 16.11
CA LEU A 244 -4.38 -8.95 15.55
C LEU A 244 -5.18 -8.98 14.24
N LEU A 245 -6.21 -8.16 14.09
CA LEU A 245 -7.09 -8.15 12.92
C LEU A 245 -6.86 -6.94 12.00
N THR A 246 -5.95 -6.04 12.36
CA THR A 246 -5.64 -4.82 11.60
C THR A 246 -4.15 -4.72 11.34
N LYS A 247 -3.76 -4.50 10.08
CA LYS A 247 -2.39 -4.14 9.68
C LYS A 247 -2.43 -2.87 8.83
N GLU A 248 -2.05 -1.74 9.41
CA GLU A 248 -1.79 -0.47 8.77
C GLU A 248 -0.39 -0.42 8.15
N PHE A 249 -0.33 0.20 6.99
CA PHE A 249 0.88 0.48 6.21
C PHE A 249 0.68 1.80 5.43
N PRO A 250 1.73 2.43 4.89
CA PRO A 250 1.59 3.70 4.18
C PRO A 250 0.53 3.61 3.08
N ASN A 251 -0.45 4.51 3.10
CA ASN A 251 -1.56 4.59 2.15
C ASN A 251 -2.47 3.34 2.10
N GLY A 252 -2.50 2.51 3.15
CA GLY A 252 -3.40 1.37 3.18
C GLY A 252 -3.59 0.71 4.54
N VAL A 253 -4.60 -0.15 4.59
CA VAL A 253 -4.94 -0.93 5.77
C VAL A 253 -5.44 -2.30 5.32
N LEU A 254 -5.03 -3.33 6.04
CA LEU A 254 -5.52 -4.69 5.89
C LEU A 254 -6.37 -5.04 7.11
N ILE A 255 -7.64 -5.34 6.89
CA ILE A 255 -8.55 -5.83 7.93
C ILE A 255 -8.86 -7.30 7.67
N PHE A 256 -8.72 -8.11 8.71
CA PHE A 256 -9.15 -9.50 8.75
C PHE A 256 -10.54 -9.59 9.38
N THR A 257 -11.46 -10.30 8.75
CA THR A 257 -12.82 -10.51 9.28
C THR A 257 -13.32 -11.94 9.02
N GLY A 258 -14.33 -12.35 9.78
CA GLY A 258 -15.07 -13.59 9.53
C GLY A 258 -16.29 -13.34 8.65
N ALA A 259 -16.62 -14.28 7.78
CA ALA A 259 -17.89 -14.31 7.06
C ALA A 259 -19.09 -14.43 8.01
N ASN A 260 -18.87 -15.04 9.17
CA ASN A 260 -19.83 -15.17 10.26
C ASN A 260 -20.04 -13.89 11.13
N SER A 261 -19.62 -12.71 10.67
CA SER A 261 -19.83 -11.44 11.38
C SER A 261 -20.30 -10.34 10.44
N ALA A 262 -21.60 -10.04 10.45
CA ALA A 262 -22.17 -8.99 9.60
C ALA A 262 -21.60 -7.61 9.91
N ALA A 263 -21.33 -7.32 11.19
CA ALA A 263 -20.67 -6.10 11.63
C ALA A 263 -19.25 -5.97 11.03
N GLY A 264 -18.48 -7.06 11.01
CA GLY A 264 -17.14 -7.09 10.43
C GLY A 264 -17.15 -6.85 8.92
N LEU A 265 -18.07 -7.48 8.19
CA LEU A 265 -18.23 -7.32 6.74
C LEU A 265 -18.66 -5.89 6.32
N ARG A 266 -19.29 -5.13 7.23
CA ARG A 266 -19.72 -3.74 6.96
C ARG A 266 -18.73 -2.68 7.45
N SER A 267 -17.66 -3.09 8.12
CA SER A 267 -16.79 -2.21 8.93
C SER A 267 -16.01 -1.16 8.13
N MET A 268 -15.61 -1.44 6.89
CA MET A 268 -14.83 -0.52 6.06
C MET A 268 -15.12 -0.66 4.56
N PRO A 269 -14.93 0.39 3.76
CA PRO A 269 -14.75 0.27 2.31
C PRO A 269 -13.46 -0.51 1.99
N ALA A 270 -13.47 -1.35 0.96
CA ALA A 270 -12.31 -2.16 0.56
C ALA A 270 -12.08 -2.05 -0.95
N ARG A 271 -10.91 -1.61 -1.38
CA ARG A 271 -10.50 -1.64 -2.79
C ARG A 271 -10.13 -3.06 -3.21
N PHE A 272 -9.40 -3.75 -2.33
CA PHE A 272 -8.97 -5.13 -2.53
C PHE A 272 -9.78 -6.03 -1.60
N LEU A 273 -10.51 -7.00 -2.14
CA LEU A 273 -11.31 -7.93 -1.36
C LEU A 273 -10.81 -9.35 -1.61
N PHE A 274 -10.31 -10.00 -0.56
CA PHE A 274 -9.90 -11.40 -0.59
C PHE A 274 -10.85 -12.21 0.28
N MET A 275 -11.64 -13.08 -0.33
CA MET A 275 -12.51 -14.02 0.39
C MET A 275 -11.94 -15.42 0.18
N ASP A 276 -11.39 -16.04 1.23
CA ASP A 276 -10.88 -17.41 1.14
C ASP A 276 -11.93 -18.39 1.69
N GLU A 277 -11.95 -19.59 1.12
CA GLU A 277 -12.86 -20.69 1.48
C GLU A 277 -14.36 -20.28 1.46
N VAL A 278 -14.79 -19.59 0.39
CA VAL A 278 -16.17 -19.10 0.24
C VAL A 278 -17.24 -20.19 0.25
N ASP A 279 -16.86 -21.43 -0.07
CA ASP A 279 -17.72 -22.61 0.01
C ASP A 279 -18.08 -23.01 1.44
N ALA A 280 -17.35 -22.49 2.44
CA ALA A 280 -17.62 -22.70 3.86
C ALA A 280 -18.37 -21.53 4.52
N TYR A 281 -18.87 -20.56 3.74
CA TYR A 281 -19.62 -19.42 4.28
C TYR A 281 -21.09 -19.80 4.45
N ASP A 282 -21.71 -19.33 5.52
CA ASP A 282 -23.15 -19.47 5.70
C ASP A 282 -23.92 -18.65 4.65
N ASP A 283 -25.12 -19.08 4.28
CA ASP A 283 -25.96 -18.38 3.30
C ASP A 283 -26.51 -17.05 3.84
N ASP A 284 -26.63 -16.94 5.16
CA ASP A 284 -27.10 -15.76 5.88
C ASP A 284 -26.24 -15.52 7.12
N VAL A 285 -25.78 -14.28 7.28
CA VAL A 285 -25.08 -13.83 8.49
C VAL A 285 -25.92 -12.82 9.24
N ASP A 286 -26.19 -13.11 10.52
CA ASP A 286 -26.91 -12.24 11.45
C ASP A 286 -28.28 -11.72 10.93
N GLY A 287 -28.95 -12.42 10.00
CA GLY A 287 -30.21 -11.99 9.39
C GLY A 287 -30.04 -10.90 8.32
N GLU A 288 -28.81 -10.62 7.87
CA GLU A 288 -28.50 -9.56 6.90
C GLU A 288 -28.27 -10.08 5.47
N GLY A 289 -28.47 -11.38 5.24
CA GLY A 289 -28.29 -12.05 3.95
C GLY A 289 -26.85 -12.55 3.71
N SER A 290 -26.54 -12.80 2.45
CA SER A 290 -25.29 -13.44 2.04
C SER A 290 -24.04 -12.65 2.44
N PRO A 291 -23.09 -13.26 3.18
CA PRO A 291 -21.79 -12.67 3.52
C PRO A 291 -21.01 -12.17 2.31
N ILE A 292 -21.04 -12.95 1.22
CA ILE A 292 -20.36 -12.64 -0.05
C ILE A 292 -20.88 -11.31 -0.60
N ASN A 293 -22.21 -11.17 -0.67
CA ASN A 293 -22.83 -9.94 -1.17
C ASN A 293 -22.58 -8.74 -0.26
N LEU A 294 -22.57 -8.93 1.06
CA LEU A 294 -22.24 -7.87 2.01
C LEU A 294 -20.80 -7.38 1.84
N ALA A 295 -19.85 -8.31 1.67
CA ALA A 295 -18.44 -8.01 1.43
C ALA A 295 -18.22 -7.30 0.09
N ILE A 296 -18.80 -7.80 -1.00
CA ILE A 296 -18.67 -7.19 -2.35
C ILE A 296 -19.20 -5.75 -2.34
N LYS A 297 -20.29 -5.47 -1.61
CA LYS A 297 -20.82 -4.09 -1.47
C LYS A 297 -19.81 -3.11 -0.85
N ARG A 298 -18.81 -3.58 -0.08
CA ARG A 298 -17.74 -2.72 0.44
C ARG A 298 -16.78 -2.21 -0.63
N THR A 299 -16.78 -2.82 -1.81
CA THR A 299 -15.96 -2.42 -2.95
C THR A 299 -16.59 -1.35 -3.82
N ALA A 300 -17.85 -0.97 -3.56
CA ALA A 300 -18.64 -0.08 -4.42
C ALA A 300 -17.99 1.29 -4.65
N THR A 301 -17.36 1.87 -3.62
CA THR A 301 -16.63 3.15 -3.72
C THR A 301 -15.43 3.09 -4.66
N PHE A 302 -14.91 1.89 -4.94
CA PHE A 302 -13.75 1.65 -5.80
C PHE A 302 -14.14 0.96 -7.12
N SER A 303 -15.37 1.12 -7.59
CA SER A 303 -15.90 0.41 -8.77
C SER A 303 -14.98 0.46 -10.00
N ARG A 304 -14.26 1.56 -10.23
CA ARG A 304 -13.33 1.72 -11.37
C ARG A 304 -12.04 0.91 -11.26
N ASN A 305 -11.59 0.54 -10.05
CA ASN A 305 -10.26 -0.06 -9.86
C ASN A 305 -10.17 -1.06 -8.69
N ARG A 306 -11.31 -1.63 -8.30
CA ARG A 306 -11.39 -2.72 -7.32
C ARG A 306 -10.83 -4.02 -7.87
N LYS A 307 -10.43 -4.89 -6.95
CA LYS A 307 -10.00 -6.25 -7.27
C LYS A 307 -10.55 -7.21 -6.22
N ILE A 308 -11.13 -8.31 -6.68
CA ILE A 308 -11.80 -9.30 -5.84
C ILE A 308 -11.24 -10.69 -6.17
N LEU A 309 -10.81 -11.42 -5.14
CA LEU A 309 -10.45 -12.84 -5.22
C LEU A 309 -11.42 -13.63 -4.35
N MET A 310 -12.01 -14.70 -4.91
CA MET A 310 -12.83 -15.68 -4.20
C MET A 310 -12.62 -17.09 -4.73
#